data_AF-A0A0N0JS91-F1
#
_entry.id   AF-A0A0N0JS91-F1
#
_cell.length_a   1.000
_cell.length_b   1.000
_cell.length_c   1.000
_cell.angle_alpha   90.00
_cell.angle_beta   90.00
_cell.angle_gamma   90.00
#
_symmetry.space_group_name_H-M   'P 1'
#
loop_
_entity.id
_entity.type
_entity.pdbx_description
1 polymer ?
#
loop_
_entity_poly.entity_id
_entity_poly.type
_entity_poly.pdbx_seq_one_letter_code
_entity_poly.pdbx_strand_id
1 'polypeptide(L)'
;MQPRRAQQPITIRSDRAAARLAVLTRDGRSQVEVIEAALDAMPEPTSVETPEKAALRARLDATIARLQQRNIPSMAEFDAREYDERGNPR
;
A
#
# COMPACT_ATOMS: atom_id res chain seq x y z
N MET A 1 -9.35 -1.69 31.83
CA MET A 1 -9.72 -0.69 30.80
C MET A 1 -8.48 -0.39 29.97
N GLN A 2 -8.49 -0.69 28.68
CA GLN A 2 -7.40 -0.29 27.78
C GLN A 2 -7.37 1.25 27.70
N PRO A 3 -6.20 1.90 27.85
CA PRO A 3 -6.12 3.35 27.68
C PRO A 3 -6.48 3.68 26.22
N ARG A 4 -7.47 4.56 26.03
CA ARG A 4 -7.78 5.11 24.70
C ARG A 4 -6.48 5.73 24.18
N ARG A 5 -5.95 5.23 23.06
CA ARG A 5 -4.82 5.87 22.38
C ARG A 5 -5.19 7.34 22.19
N ALA A 6 -4.34 8.25 22.69
CA ALA A 6 -4.53 9.67 22.47
C ALA A 6 -4.52 9.92 20.96
N GLN A 7 -5.69 10.19 20.39
CA GLN A 7 -5.84 10.56 18.99
C GLN A 7 -5.15 11.90 18.77
N GLN A 8 -4.35 12.01 17.72
CA GLN A 8 -3.76 13.29 17.36
C GLN A 8 -4.86 14.23 16.82
N PRO A 9 -4.90 15.49 17.28
CA PRO A 9 -5.90 16.45 16.81
C PRO A 9 -5.69 16.78 15.32
N ILE A 10 -6.74 16.64 14.53
CA ILE A 10 -6.76 17.07 13.12
C ILE A 10 -7.07 18.56 13.07
N THR A 11 -6.06 19.37 12.76
CA THR A 11 -6.21 20.83 12.64
C THR A 11 -6.68 21.23 11.24
N ILE A 12 -7.87 21.83 11.14
CA ILE A 12 -8.40 22.40 9.89
C ILE A 12 -8.02 23.88 9.81
N ARG A 13 -7.19 24.26 8.82
CA ARG A 13 -6.73 25.65 8.63
C ARG A 13 -7.63 26.51 7.74
N SER A 14 -8.65 25.90 7.10
CA SER A 14 -9.56 26.60 6.20
C SER A 14 -10.82 27.02 6.94
N ASP A 15 -11.12 28.32 6.97
CA ASP A 15 -12.33 28.87 7.59
C ASP A 15 -13.61 28.27 6.99
N ARG A 16 -13.62 28.07 5.67
CA ARG A 16 -14.74 27.43 4.97
C ARG A 16 -14.95 25.99 5.43
N ALA A 17 -13.86 25.24 5.60
CA ALA A 17 -13.94 23.86 6.06
C ALA A 17 -14.35 23.78 7.54
N ALA A 18 -13.86 24.70 8.38
CA ALA A 18 -14.26 24.81 9.78
C ALA A 18 -15.77 25.11 9.92
N ALA A 19 -16.29 26.07 9.15
CA ALA A 19 -17.73 26.39 9.14
C ALA A 19 -18.60 25.20 8.71
N ARG A 20 -18.19 24.45 7.68
CA ARG A 20 -18.89 23.23 7.25
C ARG A 20 -18.85 22.16 8.33
N LEU A 21 -17.71 21.96 8.97
CA LEU A 21 -17.56 20.96 10.03
C LEU A 21 -18.48 21.29 11.21
N ALA A 22 -18.56 22.56 11.63
CA ALA A 22 -19.45 22.98 12.71
C ALA A 22 -20.93 22.69 12.44
N VAL A 23 -21.36 22.78 11.17
CA VAL A 23 -22.72 22.37 10.76
C VAL A 23 -22.89 20.85 10.85
N LEU A 24 -21.89 20.09 10.41
CA LEU A 24 -21.94 18.62 10.36
C LEU A 24 -21.90 17.96 11.74
N THR A 25 -21.30 18.61 12.74
CA THR A 25 -21.23 18.12 14.13
C THR A 25 -22.39 18.61 15.01
N ARG A 26 -23.38 19.32 14.44
CA ARG A 26 -24.48 19.94 15.21
C ARG A 26 -25.40 18.92 15.89
N ASP A 27 -25.45 17.70 15.37
CA ASP A 27 -26.22 16.58 15.89
C ASP A 27 -25.55 15.85 17.07
N GLY A 28 -24.41 16.36 17.55
CA GLY A 28 -23.66 15.78 18.67
C GLY A 28 -22.59 14.78 18.25
N ARG A 29 -22.42 14.53 16.95
CA ARG A 29 -21.28 13.75 16.45
C ARG A 29 -19.97 14.52 16.65
N SER A 30 -18.93 13.78 16.98
CA SER A 30 -17.57 14.31 17.04
C SER A 30 -17.05 14.63 15.64
N GLN A 31 -16.11 15.57 15.56
CA GLN A 31 -15.39 15.88 14.32
C GLN A 31 -14.76 14.63 13.68
N VAL A 32 -14.26 13.71 14.51
CA VAL A 32 -13.63 12.47 14.05
C VAL A 32 -14.65 11.59 13.35
N GLU A 33 -15.80 11.31 13.97
CA GLU A 33 -16.86 10.51 13.37
C GLU A 33 -17.36 11.10 12.05
N VAL A 34 -17.47 12.43 11.96
CA VAL A 34 -17.85 13.11 10.72
C VAL A 34 -16.80 12.93 9.62
N ILE A 35 -15.51 13.05 9.96
CA ILE A 35 -14.41 12.91 9.00
C ILE A 35 -14.29 11.46 8.55
N GLU A 36 -14.32 10.49 9.46
CA GLU A 36 -14.25 9.06 9.15
C GLU A 36 -15.42 8.64 8.25
N ALA A 37 -16.66 8.99 8.62
CA ALA A 37 -17.82 8.70 7.79
C ALA A 37 -17.75 9.36 6.41
N ALA A 38 -17.17 10.56 6.31
CA ALA A 38 -16.96 11.22 5.04
C ALA A 38 -15.91 10.51 4.18
N LEU A 39 -14.81 10.02 4.79
CA LEU A 39 -13.75 9.26 4.11
C LEU A 39 -14.24 7.88 3.66
N ASP A 40 -15.00 7.17 4.49
CA ASP A 40 -15.58 5.85 4.18
C ASP A 40 -16.59 5.92 3.02
N ALA A 41 -17.28 7.05 2.89
CA ALA A 41 -18.20 7.29 1.78
C ALA A 41 -17.49 7.69 0.48
N MET A 42 -16.19 8.01 0.52
CA MET A 42 -15.45 8.30 -0.71
C MET A 42 -15.21 6.98 -1.44
N PRO A 43 -15.48 6.91 -2.76
CA PRO A 43 -15.00 5.79 -3.52
C PRO A 43 -13.48 5.75 -3.39
N GLU A 44 -12.93 4.59 -3.06
CA GLU A 44 -11.49 4.41 -3.18
C GLU A 44 -11.11 4.84 -4.59
N PRO A 45 -10.08 5.68 -4.77
CA PRO A 45 -9.60 5.96 -6.09
C PRO A 45 -9.18 4.61 -6.66
N THR A 46 -9.99 4.07 -7.59
CA THR A 46 -9.56 2.97 -8.45
C THR A 46 -8.20 3.42 -8.94
N SER A 47 -7.17 2.64 -8.61
CA SER A 47 -5.83 2.93 -9.07
C SER A 47 -5.94 2.99 -10.59
N VAL A 48 -6.06 4.19 -11.14
CA VAL A 48 -6.05 4.39 -12.57
C VAL A 48 -4.66 3.92 -12.93
N GLU A 49 -4.57 2.72 -13.52
CA GLU A 49 -3.30 2.25 -14.03
C GLU A 49 -2.84 3.31 -15.00
N THR A 50 -1.84 4.08 -14.57
CA THR A 50 -1.23 5.04 -15.46
C THR A 50 -0.60 4.26 -16.61
N PRO A 51 -0.57 4.82 -17.83
CA PRO A 51 0.12 4.17 -18.95
C PRO A 51 1.56 3.75 -18.60
N GLU A 52 2.21 4.50 -17.69
CA GLU A 52 3.54 4.20 -17.14
C GLU A 52 3.56 2.93 -16.29
N LYS A 53 2.57 2.73 -15.39
CA LYS A 53 2.45 1.51 -14.59
C LYS A 53 2.19 0.28 -15.46
N ALA A 54 1.32 0.43 -16.47
CA ALA A 54 1.05 -0.64 -17.43
C ALA A 54 2.31 -1.00 -18.24
N ALA A 55 3.06 -0.01 -18.70
CA ALA A 55 4.32 -0.23 -19.41
C ALA A 55 5.39 -0.91 -18.53
N LEU A 56 5.50 -0.52 -17.26
CA LEU A 56 6.39 -1.17 -16.30
C LEU A 56 6.01 -2.64 -16.08
N ARG A 57 4.71 -2.91 -15.89
CA ARG A 57 4.18 -4.28 -15.74
C ARG A 57 4.53 -5.14 -16.95
N ALA A 58 4.24 -4.66 -18.16
CA ALA A 58 4.54 -5.37 -19.40
C ALA A 58 6.05 -5.67 -19.55
N ARG A 59 6.91 -4.74 -19.14
CA ARG A 59 8.37 -4.94 -19.17
C ARG A 59 8.83 -6.00 -18.17
N LEU A 60 8.24 -6.04 -16.98
CA LEU A 60 8.52 -7.07 -15.97
C LEU A 60 8.08 -8.44 -16.46
N ASP A 61 6.86 -8.55 -16.98
CA ASP A 61 6.30 -9.81 -17.48
C ASP A 61 7.12 -10.36 -18.66
N ALA A 62 7.54 -9.49 -19.60
CA ALA A 62 8.43 -9.88 -20.69
C ALA A 62 9.83 -10.32 -20.21
N THR A 63 10.28 -9.82 -19.06
CA THR A 63 11.55 -10.25 -18.47
C THR A 63 11.41 -11.59 -17.78
N ILE A 64 10.34 -11.79 -17.02
CA ILE A 64 10.02 -13.08 -16.37
C ILE A 64 9.85 -14.18 -17.42
N ALA A 65 9.09 -13.94 -18.49
CA ALA A 65 8.89 -14.91 -19.56
C ALA A 65 10.22 -15.32 -20.24
N ARG A 66 11.12 -14.35 -20.48
CA ARG A 66 12.46 -14.64 -21.01
C ARG A 66 13.32 -15.44 -20.05
N LEU A 67 13.20 -15.19 -18.75
CA LEU A 67 13.93 -15.95 -17.72
C LEU A 67 13.39 -17.38 -17.60
N GLN A 68 12.08 -17.58 -17.69
CA GLN A 68 11.44 -18.91 -17.67
C GLN A 68 11.83 -19.78 -18.88
N GLN A 69 12.07 -19.16 -20.03
CA GLN A 69 12.57 -19.88 -21.22
C GLN A 69 14.03 -20.32 -21.08
N ARG A 70 14.78 -19.72 -20.17
CA ARG A 70 16.14 -20.16 -19.86
C ARG A 70 16.04 -21.26 -18.82
N ASN A 71 16.71 -22.39 -19.06
CA ASN A 71 16.85 -23.44 -18.07
C ASN A 71 17.83 -23.01 -16.98
N ILE A 72 17.45 -22.00 -16.19
CA ILE A 72 18.24 -21.46 -15.08
C ILE A 72 18.00 -22.38 -13.89
N PRO A 73 19.07 -22.96 -13.31
CA PRO A 73 18.92 -23.80 -12.13
C PRO A 73 18.31 -22.99 -10.99
N SER A 74 17.46 -23.64 -10.21
CA SER A 74 17.00 -23.11 -8.93
C SER A 74 18.19 -22.85 -8.00
N MET A 75 17.98 -22.01 -6.99
CA MET A 75 19.03 -21.73 -6.00
C MET A 75 19.54 -23.02 -5.35
N ALA A 76 18.64 -23.97 -5.04
CA ALA A 76 19.03 -25.25 -4.46
C ALA A 76 19.87 -26.12 -5.42
N GLU A 77 19.57 -26.10 -6.72
CA GLU A 77 20.37 -26.81 -7.74
C GLU A 77 21.73 -26.16 -7.97
N PHE A 78 21.79 -24.83 -7.92
CA PHE A 78 23.05 -24.09 -7.95
C PHE A 78 23.91 -24.42 -6.72
N ASP A 79 23.32 -24.36 -5.53
CA ASP A 79 24.02 -24.62 -4.28
C ASP A 79 24.55 -26.06 -4.21
N ALA A 80 23.74 -27.04 -4.62
CA ALA A 80 24.17 -28.45 -4.67
C ALA A 80 25.33 -28.70 -5.66
N ARG A 81 25.44 -27.86 -6.70
CA ARG A 81 26.51 -27.93 -7.69
C ARG A 81 27.80 -27.26 -7.20
N GLU A 82 27.69 -26.06 -6.64
CA GLU A 82 28.84 -25.22 -6.30
C GLU A 82 29.38 -25.47 -4.88
N TYR A 83 28.54 -25.94 -3.95
CA TYR A 83 28.91 -26.07 -2.54
C TYR A 83 28.75 -27.49 -2.00
N ASP A 84 29.59 -27.87 -1.05
CA ASP A 84 29.50 -29.14 -0.31
C ASP A 84 28.43 -29.07 0.79
N GLU A 85 28.21 -30.19 1.49
CA GLU A 85 27.22 -30.28 2.58
C GLU A 85 27.52 -29.37 3.78
N ARG A 86 28.73 -28.78 3.81
CA ARG A 86 29.19 -27.85 4.85
C ARG A 86 29.19 -26.39 4.36
N GLY A 87 28.75 -26.14 3.12
CA GLY A 87 28.69 -24.81 2.52
C GLY A 87 30.04 -24.31 1.99
N ASN A 88 31.06 -25.18 1.85
CA ASN A 88 32.33 -24.79 1.23
C ASN A 88 32.26 -24.97 -0.29
N PRO A 89 32.91 -24.11 -1.08
CA PRO A 89 33.04 -24.33 -2.52
C PRO A 89 33.65 -25.70 -2.81
N ARG A 90 33.04 -26.43 -3.74
CA ARG A 90 33.57 -27.72 -4.22
C ARG A 90 34.75 -27.55 -5.17
#